data_AF-U2SWW0-F1
#
_entry.id   AF-U2SWW0-F1
#
_cell.length_a   1.000
_cell.length_b   1.000
_cell.length_c   1.000
_cell.angle_alpha   90.00
_cell.angle_beta   90.00
_cell.angle_gamma   90.00
#
_symmetry.space_group_name_H-M   'P 1'
#
loop_
_entity.id
_entity.type
_entity.pdbx_description
1 polymer ?
#
loop_
_entity_poly.entity_id
_entity_poly.type
_entity_poly.pdbx_seq_one_letter_code
_entity_poly.pdbx_strand_id
1 'polypeptide(L)' 'MEKVKPRGVKRGETPAWKVGRKATGRERDKNISFRVTQEEKELIYRVLDEVGGNRTDALIKKLKK' A
#
# COMPACT_ATOMS: atom_id res chain seq x y z
N MET A 1 -34.60 19.90 19.10
CA MET A 1 -34.23 18.54 18.67
C MET A 1 -33.80 18.59 17.21
N GLU A 2 -32.49 18.48 16.96
CA GLU A 2 -31.96 18.41 15.60
C GLU A 2 -32.52 17.17 14.88
N LYS A 3 -33.15 17.39 13.72
CA LYS A 3 -33.71 16.32 12.89
C LYS A 3 -32.56 15.47 12.35
N VAL A 4 -32.36 14.30 12.94
CA VAL A 4 -31.40 13.28 12.46
C VAL A 4 -31.82 12.88 11.04
N LYS A 5 -31.04 13.26 10.03
CA LYS A 5 -31.34 12.94 8.63
C LYS A 5 -31.38 11.41 8.41
N PRO A 6 -32.33 10.91 7.61
CA PRO A 6 -32.45 9.48 7.33
C PRO A 6 -31.18 8.94 6.63
N ARG A 7 -30.74 7.75 7.03
CA ARG A 7 -29.62 7.04 6.39
C ARG A 7 -30.11 6.42 5.08
N GLY A 8 -29.98 7.18 4.00
CA GLY A 8 -30.29 6.74 2.65
C GLY A 8 -30.33 7.93 1.70
N VAL A 9 -29.37 8.00 0.78
CA VAL A 9 -29.41 8.97 -0.31
C VAL A 9 -30.26 8.43 -1.45
N LYS A 10 -31.00 9.30 -2.15
CA LYS A 10 -31.66 8.89 -3.39
C LYS A 10 -30.62 8.57 -4.45
N ARG A 11 -30.98 7.73 -5.42
CA ARG A 11 -30.13 7.39 -6.57
C ARG A 11 -29.77 8.68 -7.32
N GLY A 12 -28.49 9.06 -7.29
CA GLY A 12 -27.97 10.31 -7.88
C GLY A 12 -27.59 11.39 -6.86
N GLU A 13 -27.94 11.25 -5.58
CA GLU A 13 -27.48 12.14 -4.51
C GLU A 13 -26.17 11.65 -3.90
N THR A 14 -25.26 12.57 -3.63
CA THR A 14 -24.01 12.27 -2.91
C THR A 14 -24.25 12.34 -1.41
N PRO A 15 -23.91 11.31 -0.63
CA PRO A 15 -24.05 11.36 0.81
C PRO A 15 -23.22 12.46 1.46
N ALA A 16 -23.77 13.08 2.51
CA ALA A 16 -23.07 14.10 3.29
C ALA A 16 -21.93 13.53 4.15
N TRP A 17 -21.88 12.20 4.34
CA TRP A 17 -20.74 11.53 4.96
C TRP A 17 -19.70 11.17 3.89
N LYS A 18 -18.41 11.21 4.25
CA LYS A 18 -17.30 10.81 3.36
C LYS A 18 -17.52 9.37 2.87
N VAL A 19 -18.08 9.23 1.68
CA VAL A 19 -18.16 7.95 0.97
C VAL A 19 -16.88 7.75 0.18
N GLY A 20 -16.02 6.89 0.71
CA GLY A 20 -14.73 6.57 0.10
C GLY A 20 -13.95 5.59 0.97
N ARG A 21 -13.04 4.83 0.37
CA ARG A 21 -12.09 4.04 1.15
C ARG A 21 -11.21 5.01 1.94
N LYS A 22 -11.03 4.78 3.25
CA LYS A 22 -10.03 5.51 4.04
C LYS A 22 -8.67 5.31 3.35
N ALA A 23 -7.91 6.39 3.19
CA ALA A 23 -6.56 6.29 2.67
C ALA A 23 -5.75 5.38 3.60
N THR A 24 -5.27 4.24 3.08
CA THR A 24 -4.29 3.41 3.77
C THR A 24 -3.01 4.24 3.78
N GLY A 25 -2.70 4.92 4.90
CA GLY A 25 -1.73 6.03 5.00
C GLY A 25 -0.26 5.71 4.72
N ARG A 26 0.04 4.72 3.87
CA ARG A 26 1.38 4.36 3.43
C ARG A 26 1.57 4.90 2.01
N GLU A 27 2.01 6.15 1.89
CA GLU A 27 2.42 6.74 0.61
C GLU A 27 3.76 6.12 0.18
N ARG A 28 3.68 5.04 -0.61
CA ARG A 28 4.81 4.49 -1.38
C ARG A 28 4.65 4.96 -2.83
N ASP A 29 5.03 6.20 -3.07
CA ASP A 29 4.88 6.92 -4.35
C ASP A 29 6.12 6.81 -5.26
N LYS A 30 7.28 6.48 -4.68
CA LYS A 30 8.58 6.43 -5.39
C LYS A 30 9.02 5.01 -5.71
N ASN A 31 9.54 4.83 -6.93
CA ASN A 31 10.06 3.56 -7.43
C ASN A 31 11.58 3.61 -7.64
N ILE A 32 12.27 2.50 -7.36
CA ILE A 32 13.68 2.29 -7.69
C ILE A 32 13.75 1.09 -8.64
N SER A 33 14.12 1.33 -9.90
CA SER A 33 14.31 0.29 -10.91
C SER A 33 15.77 0.23 -11.34
N PHE A 34 16.36 -0.96 -11.32
CA PHE A 34 17.69 -1.23 -11.84
C PHE A 34 17.62 -2.47 -12.73
N ARG A 35 18.44 -2.50 -13.77
CA ARG A 35 18.58 -3.66 -14.65
C ARG A 35 19.63 -4.58 -14.05
N VAL A 36 19.30 -5.86 -13.93
CA VAL A 36 20.17 -6.90 -13.40
C VAL A 36 20.23 -8.06 -14.37
N THR A 37 21.30 -8.83 -14.25
CA THR A 37 21.44 -10.14 -14.87
C THR A 37 20.56 -11.18 -14.16
N GLN A 38 20.41 -12.36 -14.77
CA GLN A 38 19.60 -13.47 -14.21
C GLN A 38 20.17 -13.94 -12.85
N GLU A 39 21.49 -14.04 -12.74
CA GLU A 39 22.19 -14.51 -11.53
C GLU A 39 22.01 -13.53 -10.37
N GLU A 40 22.18 -12.23 -10.64
CA GLU A 40 21.96 -11.17 -9.66
C GLU A 40 20.51 -11.14 -9.16
N LYS A 41 19.55 -11.38 -10.06
CA LYS A 41 18.13 -11.45 -9.72
C LYS A 41 17.82 -12.61 -8.77
N GLU A 42 18.35 -13.79 -9.03
CA GLU A 42 18.18 -14.96 -8.16
C GLU A 42 18.85 -14.76 -6.80
N LEU A 43 20.01 -14.11 -6.78
CA LEU A 43 20.71 -13.81 -5.53
C LEU A 43 19.92 -12.82 -4.68
N ILE A 44 19.36 -11.77 -5.29
CA ILE A 44 18.47 -10.82 -4.61
C ILE A 44 17.23 -11.55 -4.05
N TYR A 45 16.59 -12.41 -4.83
CA TYR A 45 15.41 -13.13 -4.33
C TYR A 45 15.73 -14.07 -3.18
N ARG A 46 16.82 -14.84 -3.24
CA ARG A 46 17.26 -15.69 -2.13
C ARG A 46 17.46 -14.89 -0.85
N VAL A 47 18.17 -13.76 -0.93
CA VAL A 47 18.41 -12.88 0.23
C VAL A 47 17.11 -12.27 0.77
N LEU A 48 16.15 -11.94 -0.09
CA LEU A 48 14.86 -11.39 0.33
C LEU A 48 13.95 -12.46 0.97
N ASP A 49 13.99 -13.69 0.47
CA ASP A 49 13.20 -14.81 1.00
C ASP A 49 13.74 -15.27 2.37
N GLU A 50 15.07 -15.25 2.58
CA GLU A 50 15.68 -15.55 3.89
C GLU A 50 15.22 -14.61 5.01
N VAL A 51 14.99 -13.33 4.71
CA VAL A 51 14.55 -12.33 5.69
C VAL A 51 13.07 -12.50 6.05
N GLY A 52 12.28 -13.08 5.13
CA GLY A 52 10.85 -13.35 5.29
C GLY A 52 9.95 -12.11 5.27
N GLY A 53 8.71 -12.30 4.83
CA GLY A 53 7.67 -11.26 4.77
C GLY A 53 7.59 -10.56 3.41
N ASN A 54 7.13 -9.30 3.41
CA ASN A 54 6.99 -8.53 2.17
C ASN A 54 8.38 -8.15 1.63
N ARG A 55 8.68 -8.48 0.36
CA ARG A 55 9.96 -8.22 -0.30
C ARG A 55 10.47 -6.80 -0.12
N THR A 56 9.57 -5.80 -0.18
CA THR A 56 9.94 -4.40 0.05
C THR A 56 10.39 -4.14 1.49
N ASP A 57 9.72 -4.75 2.48
CA ASP A 57 10.10 -4.61 3.89
C ASP A 57 11.39 -5.38 4.20
N ALA A 58 11.61 -6.54 3.57
CA ALA A 58 12.86 -7.30 3.65
C ALA A 58 14.06 -6.50 3.12
N LEU A 59 13.90 -5.86 1.95
CA LEU A 59 14.92 -4.98 1.38
C LEU A 59 15.26 -3.81 2.33
N ILE A 60 14.24 -3.16 2.88
CA ILE A 60 14.42 -2.04 3.82
C ILE A 60 15.12 -2.51 5.11
N LYS A 61 14.76 -3.68 5.65
CA LYS A 61 15.41 -4.26 6.84
C LYS A 61 16.90 -4.52 6.61
N LYS A 62 17.30 -4.98 5.42
CA LYS A 62 18.72 -5.17 5.08
C LYS A 62 19.48 -3.85 4.90
N LEU A 63 18.84 -2.82 4.35
CA LEU A 63 19.44 -1.51 4.11
C LEU A 63 19.54 -0.63 5.38
N LYS A 64 18.66 -0.82 6.36
CA LYS A 64 18.66 -0.09 7.64
C LYS A 64 19.73 -0.55 8.64
N LYS A 65 20.76 -1.26 8.19
CA LYS A 65 21.84 -1.76 9.03
C LYS A 65 22.64 -0.64 9.68
#